data_AF-A0A386C7N3-F1
#
_entry.id   AF-A0A386C7N3-F1
#
_cell.length_a   1.000
_cell.length_b   1.000
_cell.length_c   1.000
_cell.angle_alpha   90.00
_cell.angle_beta   90.00
_cell.angle_gamma   90.00
#
_symmetry.space_group_name_H-M   'P 1'
#
loop_
_entity.id
_entity.type
_entity.pdbx_description
1 polymer ?
#
loop_
_entity_poly.entity_id
_entity_poly.type
_entity_poly.pdbx_seq_one_letter_code
_entity_poly.pdbx_strand_id
1 'polypeptide(L)'
;KGAITGEDRTLYAQGYEAADEEPFALGVPLAPAAWVDVTFGAGDVASTADDMTRLLRSIANAAQGRGGLGLSGELGRALTAHAVPSDSREMAYGNGFMHVAAHGRSYLHHTGGMVSFSSSFHVDVSSGVGAFASSTISAFAEYRPRLLTRFAVDALTDAAAGRPLTGPPPLDAPLGDAGLYVGTFEGPSGSFEIRPGNPLNIVFEGVSAPLQQWDTEVFRTTHPRFRAFSLLFERKANSVNLASWGPAPTFAGARRRTCRCRTPSSQSSPAAMSTTVRGTDFRRSLSAAANCGRHRNA
;
A
#
# COMPACT_ATOMS: atom_id res chain seq x y z
N LYS A 1 18.48 -12.45 -24.25
CA LYS A 1 19.78 -11.73 -24.16
C LYS A 1 19.84 -11.08 -22.77
N GLY A 2 21.01 -11.00 -22.15
CA GLY A 2 21.22 -10.24 -20.91
C GLY A 2 21.77 -8.86 -21.25
N ALA A 3 20.92 -8.05 -21.88
CA ALA A 3 21.19 -6.65 -22.25
C ALA A 3 19.90 -6.02 -22.78
N ILE A 4 19.66 -4.76 -22.41
CA ILE A 4 18.69 -3.87 -23.03
C ILE A 4 19.51 -2.81 -23.76
N THR A 5 19.37 -2.71 -25.08
CA THR A 5 20.17 -1.77 -25.90
C THR A 5 19.30 -1.01 -26.88
N GLY A 6 19.74 0.20 -27.26
CA GLY A 6 19.04 1.05 -28.22
C GLY A 6 18.82 0.37 -29.59
N GLU A 7 19.66 -0.59 -29.96
CA GLU A 7 19.52 -1.37 -31.18
C GLU A 7 18.23 -2.21 -31.18
N ASP A 8 17.84 -2.73 -30.02
CA ASP A 8 16.63 -3.53 -29.86
C ASP A 8 15.37 -2.67 -29.59
N ARG A 9 15.47 -1.32 -29.56
CA ARG A 9 14.39 -0.39 -29.12
C ARG A 9 13.02 -0.68 -29.74
N THR A 10 12.97 -1.02 -31.02
CA THR A 10 11.72 -1.26 -31.77
C THR A 10 10.94 -2.49 -31.27
N LEU A 11 11.58 -3.37 -30.51
CA LEU A 11 10.97 -4.57 -29.92
C LEU A 11 10.24 -4.28 -28.60
N TYR A 12 10.42 -3.08 -28.02
CA TYR A 12 9.93 -2.73 -26.68
C TYR A 12 8.71 -1.83 -26.78
N ALA A 13 7.77 -2.03 -25.86
CA ALA A 13 6.72 -1.05 -25.59
C ALA A 13 7.35 0.31 -25.24
N GLN A 14 6.64 1.41 -25.52
CA GLN A 14 7.06 2.73 -25.06
C GLN A 14 6.76 2.86 -23.56
N GLY A 15 7.79 3.13 -22.76
CA GLY A 15 7.66 3.52 -21.36
C GLY A 15 7.26 4.99 -21.22
N TYR A 16 6.60 5.35 -20.14
CA TYR A 16 6.15 6.70 -19.83
C TYR A 16 6.54 7.08 -18.40
N GLU A 17 6.87 8.36 -18.20
CA GLU A 17 7.06 8.97 -16.88
C GLU A 17 6.27 10.28 -16.80
N ALA A 18 6.31 10.93 -15.64
CA ALA A 18 5.87 12.30 -15.52
C ALA A 18 6.56 13.17 -16.59
N ALA A 19 5.78 14.07 -17.21
CA ALA A 19 6.31 14.97 -18.24
C ALA A 19 7.25 16.05 -17.67
N ASP A 20 7.25 16.23 -16.35
CA ASP A 20 8.13 17.12 -15.60
C ASP A 20 9.14 16.32 -14.76
N GLU A 21 10.16 17.01 -14.24
CA GLU A 21 11.18 16.41 -13.35
C GLU A 21 10.69 16.26 -11.90
N GLU A 22 9.42 16.59 -11.64
CA GLU A 22 8.89 16.69 -10.29
C GLU A 22 8.38 15.31 -9.82
N PRO A 23 8.37 15.00 -8.50
CA PRO A 23 8.00 13.68 -8.00
C PRO A 23 6.61 13.21 -8.48
N PHE A 24 6.51 12.14 -9.27
CA PHE A 24 5.24 11.72 -9.89
C PHE A 24 4.04 11.75 -8.91
N ALA A 25 2.91 12.29 -9.36
CA ALA A 25 1.62 12.23 -8.68
C ALA A 25 0.54 11.79 -9.67
N LEU A 26 -0.50 11.08 -9.22
CA LEU A 26 -1.61 10.69 -10.09
C LEU A 26 -2.28 11.94 -10.68
N GLY A 27 -2.57 11.91 -11.98
CA GLY A 27 -3.18 13.02 -12.72
C GLY A 27 -2.20 14.01 -13.32
N VAL A 28 -0.89 13.84 -13.15
CA VAL A 28 0.10 14.63 -13.91
C VAL A 28 0.18 14.16 -15.36
N PRO A 29 0.49 15.06 -16.32
CA PRO A 29 0.77 14.66 -17.69
C PRO A 29 1.93 13.67 -17.76
N LEU A 30 1.83 12.71 -18.68
CA LEU A 30 2.89 11.76 -18.96
C LEU A 30 3.59 12.09 -20.28
N ALA A 31 4.89 11.82 -20.35
CA ALA A 31 5.69 11.90 -21.56
C ALA A 31 6.41 10.57 -21.83
N PRO A 32 6.77 10.27 -23.09
CA PRO A 32 7.66 9.16 -23.41
C PRO A 32 8.93 9.26 -22.57
N ALA A 33 9.26 8.17 -21.90
CA ALA A 33 10.43 8.14 -21.06
C ALA A 33 11.73 8.01 -21.85
N ALA A 34 12.82 8.47 -21.24
CA ALA A 34 14.16 8.29 -21.76
C ALA A 34 14.54 6.81 -21.87
N TRP A 35 15.30 6.49 -22.91
CA TRP A 35 15.88 5.16 -23.09
C TRP A 35 17.23 5.08 -22.37
N VAL A 36 17.48 3.96 -21.70
CA VAL A 36 18.75 3.69 -21.01
C VAL A 36 19.24 2.31 -21.41
N ASP A 37 20.46 2.25 -21.94
CA ASP A 37 21.12 0.99 -22.23
C ASP A 37 21.63 0.36 -20.93
N VAL A 38 21.38 -0.94 -20.78
CA VAL A 38 21.71 -1.70 -19.57
C VAL A 38 22.30 -3.03 -19.96
N THR A 39 23.54 -3.27 -19.55
CA THR A 39 24.34 -4.43 -19.96
C THR A 39 24.92 -5.21 -18.78
N PHE A 40 24.52 -4.90 -17.55
CA PHE A 40 24.91 -5.65 -16.36
C PHE A 40 23.77 -6.60 -15.98
N GLY A 41 24.11 -7.76 -15.40
CA GLY A 41 23.18 -8.90 -15.25
C GLY A 41 22.00 -8.73 -14.29
N ALA A 42 21.66 -7.52 -13.87
CA ALA A 42 20.47 -7.23 -13.07
C ALA A 42 19.59 -6.23 -13.81
N GLY A 43 18.32 -6.61 -14.06
CA GLY A 43 17.33 -5.74 -14.70
C GLY A 43 17.49 -5.58 -16.21
N ASP A 44 18.32 -6.40 -16.85
CA ASP A 44 18.69 -6.31 -18.26
C ASP A 44 17.97 -7.32 -19.17
N VAL A 45 16.93 -7.97 -18.65
CA VAL A 45 16.13 -8.95 -19.38
C VAL A 45 14.81 -8.31 -19.83
N ALA A 46 14.61 -8.29 -21.15
CA ALA A 46 13.34 -7.97 -21.77
C ALA A 46 12.61 -9.25 -22.17
N SER A 47 11.30 -9.29 -21.95
CA SER A 47 10.50 -10.50 -22.15
C SER A 47 9.05 -10.14 -22.46
N THR A 48 8.39 -10.96 -23.26
CA THR A 48 6.94 -10.87 -23.47
C THR A 48 6.20 -11.56 -22.31
N ALA A 49 4.90 -11.29 -22.18
CA ALA A 49 4.08 -12.03 -21.23
C ALA A 49 4.04 -13.54 -21.53
N ASP A 50 4.14 -13.95 -22.80
CA ASP A 50 4.19 -15.36 -23.19
C ASP A 50 5.48 -16.04 -22.71
N ASP A 51 6.62 -15.40 -22.97
CA ASP A 51 7.94 -15.88 -22.51
C ASP A 51 8.00 -15.96 -20.99
N MET A 52 7.49 -14.95 -20.28
CA MET A 52 7.39 -14.98 -18.83
C MET A 52 6.49 -16.11 -18.34
N THR A 53 5.37 -16.40 -19.00
CA THR A 53 4.50 -17.52 -18.61
C THR A 53 5.21 -18.87 -18.76
N ARG A 54 6.06 -19.03 -19.78
CA ARG A 54 6.92 -20.22 -19.94
C ARG A 54 7.95 -20.31 -18.82
N LEU A 55 8.58 -19.19 -18.45
CA LEU A 55 9.50 -19.13 -17.32
C LEU A 55 8.78 -19.49 -16.00
N LEU A 56 7.59 -18.96 -15.74
CA LEU A 56 6.83 -19.27 -14.52
C LEU A 56 6.47 -20.75 -14.43
N ARG A 57 6.10 -21.38 -15.55
CA ARG A 57 5.89 -22.84 -15.61
C ARG A 57 7.16 -23.61 -15.27
N SER A 58 8.30 -23.15 -15.79
CA SER A 58 9.61 -23.73 -15.51
C SER A 58 10.00 -23.59 -14.03
N ILE A 59 9.71 -22.45 -13.40
CA ILE A 59 9.90 -22.21 -11.96
C ILE A 59 8.98 -23.13 -11.14
N ALA A 60 7.70 -23.23 -11.51
CA ALA A 60 6.73 -24.09 -10.83
C ALA A 60 7.15 -25.56 -10.85
N ASN A 61 7.58 -26.07 -12.01
CA ASN A 61 8.08 -27.44 -12.13
C ASN A 61 9.33 -27.66 -11.27
N ALA A 62 10.25 -26.68 -11.23
CA ALA A 62 11.45 -26.76 -10.40
C ALA A 62 11.08 -26.81 -8.91
N ALA A 63 10.18 -25.94 -8.45
CA ALA A 63 9.70 -25.89 -7.06
C ALA A 63 9.00 -27.19 -6.63
N GLN A 64 8.31 -27.86 -7.55
CA GLN A 64 7.63 -29.14 -7.33
C GLN A 64 8.55 -30.36 -7.51
N GLY A 65 9.84 -30.17 -7.79
CA GLY A 65 10.79 -31.26 -8.01
C GLY A 65 10.59 -32.03 -9.31
N ARG A 66 9.87 -31.46 -10.29
CA ARG A 66 9.59 -32.08 -11.60
C ARG A 66 10.66 -31.75 -12.66
N GLY A 67 11.76 -31.12 -12.24
CA GLY A 67 12.76 -30.50 -13.11
C GLY A 67 12.31 -29.11 -13.59
N GLY A 68 13.17 -28.36 -14.26
CA GLY A 68 12.87 -27.00 -14.71
C GLY A 68 14.08 -26.09 -14.56
N LEU A 69 14.06 -24.94 -15.23
CA LEU A 69 15.18 -23.98 -15.28
C LEU A 69 16.47 -24.60 -15.86
N GLY A 70 16.34 -25.66 -16.66
CA GLY A 70 17.48 -26.45 -17.15
C GLY A 70 18.10 -27.37 -16.10
N LEU A 71 17.47 -27.53 -14.92
CA LEU A 71 17.95 -28.34 -13.81
C LEU A 71 17.14 -29.63 -13.64
N SER A 72 17.77 -30.62 -13.00
CA SER A 72 17.10 -31.84 -12.52
C SER A 72 16.05 -31.50 -11.45
N GLY A 73 15.16 -32.45 -11.13
CA GLY A 73 14.14 -32.24 -10.08
C GLY A 73 14.74 -31.88 -8.73
N GLU A 74 15.82 -32.56 -8.33
CA GLU A 74 16.52 -32.29 -7.07
C GLU A 74 17.16 -30.90 -7.07
N LEU A 75 17.93 -30.56 -8.11
CA LEU A 75 18.63 -29.27 -8.19
C LEU A 75 17.67 -28.10 -8.35
N GLY A 76 16.61 -28.26 -9.14
CA GLY A 76 15.56 -27.25 -9.30
C GLY A 76 14.84 -26.97 -7.99
N ARG A 77 14.55 -28.02 -7.20
CA ARG A 77 13.95 -27.87 -5.87
C ARG A 77 14.93 -27.23 -4.88
N ALA A 78 16.21 -27.60 -4.91
CA ALA A 78 17.22 -27.00 -4.05
C ALA A 78 17.40 -25.50 -4.36
N LEU A 79 17.45 -25.12 -5.64
CA LEU A 79 17.54 -23.73 -6.08
C LEU A 79 16.36 -22.90 -5.57
N THR A 80 15.14 -23.40 -5.76
CA THR A 80 13.88 -22.68 -5.48
C THR A 80 13.44 -22.74 -4.02
N ALA A 81 13.99 -23.65 -3.20
CA ALA A 81 13.67 -23.76 -1.78
C ALA A 81 14.66 -23.01 -0.87
N HIS A 82 15.87 -22.72 -1.36
CA HIS A 82 16.89 -22.02 -0.59
C HIS A 82 16.47 -20.56 -0.33
N ALA A 83 16.33 -20.19 0.95
CA ALA A 83 16.04 -18.83 1.37
C ALA A 83 16.65 -18.53 2.74
N VAL A 84 16.98 -17.27 2.97
CA VAL A 84 17.39 -16.72 4.26
C VAL A 84 16.31 -15.74 4.74
N PRO A 85 15.92 -15.76 6.03
CA PRO A 85 14.95 -14.81 6.56
C PRO A 85 15.34 -13.35 6.27
N SER A 86 14.36 -12.51 5.96
CA SER A 86 14.53 -11.06 5.89
C SER A 86 14.08 -10.38 7.19
N ASP A 87 14.33 -9.08 7.33
CA ASP A 87 13.82 -8.28 8.46
C ASP A 87 12.28 -8.21 8.50
N SER A 88 11.63 -8.52 7.38
CA SER A 88 10.18 -8.69 7.33
C SER A 88 9.81 -10.12 7.73
N ARG A 89 9.08 -10.23 8.84
CA ARG A 89 8.71 -11.50 9.52
C ARG A 89 8.06 -12.57 8.62
N GLU A 90 7.46 -12.18 7.50
CA GLU A 90 6.76 -13.08 6.56
C GLU A 90 7.46 -13.22 5.21
N MET A 91 8.70 -12.74 5.11
CA MET A 91 9.49 -12.79 3.88
C MET A 91 10.88 -13.38 4.12
N ALA A 92 11.30 -14.22 3.18
CA ALA A 92 12.68 -14.71 3.07
C ALA A 92 13.16 -14.51 1.62
N TYR A 93 14.47 -14.53 1.39
CA TYR A 93 15.04 -14.34 0.06
C TYR A 93 16.16 -15.34 -0.21
N GLY A 94 16.22 -15.88 -1.43
CA GLY A 94 17.35 -16.67 -1.87
C GLY A 94 17.32 -16.94 -3.37
N ASN A 95 18.51 -17.01 -3.97
CA ASN A 95 18.71 -17.37 -5.38
C ASN A 95 17.82 -16.62 -6.39
N GLY A 96 17.52 -15.34 -6.12
CA GLY A 96 16.67 -14.53 -7.00
C GLY A 96 15.16 -14.70 -6.77
N PHE A 97 14.74 -15.32 -5.66
CA PHE A 97 13.34 -15.47 -5.29
C PHE A 97 13.07 -14.88 -3.89
N MET A 98 12.04 -14.04 -3.81
CA MET A 98 11.34 -13.74 -2.57
C MET A 98 10.40 -14.90 -2.25
N HIS A 99 10.46 -15.38 -1.02
CA HIS A 99 9.53 -16.34 -0.45
C HIS A 99 8.54 -15.57 0.40
N VAL A 100 7.29 -15.59 0.00
CA VAL A 100 6.20 -14.86 0.68
C VAL A 100 5.17 -15.88 1.13
N ALA A 101 4.70 -15.77 2.37
CA ALA A 101 3.58 -16.56 2.86
C ALA A 101 2.37 -15.65 3.09
N ALA A 102 1.21 -16.00 2.54
CA ALA A 102 -0.02 -15.24 2.77
C ALA A 102 -1.26 -16.08 2.53
N HIS A 103 -2.34 -15.82 3.28
CA HIS A 103 -3.60 -16.58 3.21
C HIS A 103 -3.43 -18.11 3.25
N GLY A 104 -2.44 -18.61 4.00
CA GLY A 104 -2.14 -20.04 4.09
C GLY A 104 -1.45 -20.64 2.87
N ARG A 105 -1.00 -19.81 1.92
CA ARG A 105 -0.24 -20.21 0.72
C ARG A 105 1.20 -19.76 0.82
N SER A 106 2.07 -20.44 0.08
CA SER A 106 3.49 -20.08 -0.07
C SER A 106 3.79 -19.77 -1.52
N TYR A 107 4.40 -18.62 -1.75
CA TYR A 107 4.70 -18.12 -3.08
C TYR A 107 6.20 -17.95 -3.30
N LEU A 108 6.65 -18.26 -4.50
CA LEU A 108 7.86 -17.67 -5.08
C LEU A 108 7.48 -16.38 -5.80
N HIS A 109 8.21 -15.32 -5.53
CA HIS A 109 7.91 -13.97 -5.97
C HIS A 109 9.19 -13.26 -6.41
N HIS A 110 9.08 -12.36 -7.37
CA HIS A 110 10.09 -11.34 -7.59
C HIS A 110 9.44 -10.08 -8.18
N THR A 111 10.06 -8.92 -7.95
CA THR A 111 9.71 -7.66 -8.61
C THR A 111 10.81 -7.25 -9.59
N GLY A 112 10.43 -6.57 -10.66
CA GLY A 112 11.34 -6.08 -11.68
C GLY A 112 11.12 -4.61 -11.88
N GLY A 113 12.21 -3.87 -11.99
CA GLY A 113 12.17 -2.43 -12.04
C GLY A 113 13.24 -1.84 -12.91
N MET A 114 12.81 -1.23 -14.01
CA MET A 114 13.67 -0.48 -14.91
C MET A 114 13.06 0.89 -15.16
N VAL A 115 13.82 1.78 -15.79
CA VAL A 115 13.31 3.07 -16.26
C VAL A 115 12.03 2.81 -17.04
N SER A 116 10.93 3.31 -16.51
CA SER A 116 9.61 3.26 -17.14
C SER A 116 8.98 1.90 -17.34
N PHE A 117 9.47 0.92 -16.59
CA PHE A 117 8.84 -0.39 -16.50
C PHE A 117 8.73 -0.87 -15.05
N SER A 118 7.59 -1.50 -14.78
CA SER A 118 7.30 -2.05 -13.47
C SER A 118 6.64 -3.40 -13.58
N SER A 119 7.33 -4.40 -13.07
CA SER A 119 6.94 -5.80 -13.21
C SER A 119 6.91 -6.53 -11.88
N SER A 120 6.13 -7.59 -11.84
CA SER A 120 6.21 -8.60 -10.79
C SER A 120 5.72 -9.95 -11.30
N PHE A 121 6.08 -11.01 -10.61
CA PHE A 121 5.40 -12.30 -10.73
C PHE A 121 5.14 -12.95 -9.38
N HIS A 122 4.19 -13.86 -9.35
CA HIS A 122 4.00 -14.81 -8.25
C HIS A 122 3.83 -16.22 -8.82
N VAL A 123 4.28 -17.23 -8.08
CA VAL A 123 4.02 -18.66 -8.33
C VAL A 123 3.64 -19.31 -7.00
N ASP A 124 2.45 -19.88 -6.90
CA ASP A 124 2.07 -20.74 -5.78
C ASP A 124 2.82 -22.07 -5.90
N VAL A 125 3.67 -22.36 -4.92
CA VAL A 125 4.55 -23.54 -4.92
C VAL A 125 3.73 -24.83 -4.95
N SER A 126 2.57 -24.85 -4.30
CA SER A 126 1.73 -26.04 -4.15
C SER A 126 0.96 -26.36 -5.43
N SER A 127 0.28 -25.37 -6.01
CA SER A 127 -0.56 -25.56 -7.20
C SER A 127 0.24 -25.50 -8.49
N GLY A 128 1.37 -24.78 -8.50
CA GLY A 128 2.15 -24.47 -9.69
C GLY A 128 1.52 -23.38 -10.57
N VAL A 129 0.44 -22.75 -10.10
CA VAL A 129 -0.18 -21.60 -10.77
C VAL A 129 0.73 -20.39 -10.59
N GLY A 130 1.00 -19.68 -11.69
CA GLY A 130 1.78 -18.45 -11.69
C GLY A 130 1.12 -17.35 -12.50
N ALA A 131 1.44 -16.10 -12.14
CA ALA A 131 1.00 -14.92 -12.87
C ALA A 131 2.15 -13.91 -12.97
N PHE A 132 2.23 -13.23 -14.12
CA PHE A 132 3.15 -12.14 -14.40
C PHE A 132 2.36 -10.90 -14.82
N ALA A 133 2.82 -9.72 -14.39
CA ALA A 133 2.30 -8.46 -14.87
C ALA A 133 3.45 -7.47 -15.05
N SER A 134 3.33 -6.63 -16.07
CA SER A 134 4.24 -5.52 -16.33
C SER A 134 3.45 -4.29 -16.77
N SER A 135 3.94 -3.11 -16.40
CA SER A 135 3.41 -1.82 -16.82
C SER A 135 4.53 -0.95 -17.38
N THR A 136 4.18 -0.11 -18.36
CA THR A 136 5.04 0.86 -19.05
C THR A 136 5.16 2.18 -18.29
N ILE A 137 5.03 2.16 -16.97
CA ILE A 137 5.26 3.30 -16.07
C ILE A 137 6.09 2.77 -14.91
N SER A 138 7.08 3.51 -14.41
CA SER A 138 7.85 3.06 -13.24
C SER A 138 7.29 3.57 -11.92
N ALA A 139 6.63 4.73 -11.92
CA ALA A 139 6.08 5.37 -10.74
C ALA A 139 4.70 4.81 -10.36
N PHE A 140 4.64 4.07 -9.25
CA PHE A 140 3.41 3.65 -8.60
C PHE A 140 3.42 4.06 -7.13
N ALA A 141 2.29 4.54 -6.61
CA ALA A 141 2.10 4.79 -5.18
C ALA A 141 2.16 3.48 -4.38
N GLU A 142 1.55 2.41 -4.91
CA GLU A 142 1.72 1.04 -4.40
C GLU A 142 2.84 0.33 -5.15
N TYR A 143 3.87 -0.12 -4.44
CA TYR A 143 5.07 -0.72 -5.03
C TYR A 143 4.73 -1.93 -5.94
N ARG A 144 4.89 -1.73 -7.27
CA ARG A 144 4.87 -2.73 -8.37
C ARG A 144 3.53 -3.52 -8.47
N PRO A 145 3.22 -4.24 -9.57
CA PRO A 145 1.92 -4.93 -9.72
C PRO A 145 1.79 -6.23 -8.87
N ARG A 146 2.29 -6.21 -7.62
CA ARG A 146 2.32 -7.35 -6.70
C ARG A 146 0.92 -7.80 -6.31
N LEU A 147 0.04 -6.85 -5.97
CA LEU A 147 -1.35 -7.14 -5.59
C LEU A 147 -2.09 -7.82 -6.75
N LEU A 148 -1.89 -7.32 -7.98
CA LEU A 148 -2.50 -7.88 -9.18
C LEU A 148 -2.03 -9.32 -9.45
N THR A 149 -0.71 -9.56 -9.41
CA THR A 149 -0.17 -10.89 -9.70
C THR A 149 -0.54 -11.92 -8.63
N ARG A 150 -0.51 -11.55 -7.35
CA ARG A 150 -0.97 -12.42 -6.27
C ARG A 150 -2.47 -12.72 -6.39
N PHE A 151 -3.30 -11.68 -6.61
CA PHE A 151 -4.74 -11.87 -6.83
C PHE A 151 -5.01 -12.84 -7.98
N ALA A 152 -4.32 -12.70 -9.11
CA ALA A 152 -4.47 -13.61 -10.24
C ALA A 152 -4.11 -15.06 -9.88
N VAL A 153 -3.02 -15.29 -9.14
CA VAL A 153 -2.64 -16.64 -8.67
C VAL A 153 -3.69 -17.22 -7.74
N ASP A 154 -4.18 -16.43 -6.78
CA ASP A 154 -5.18 -16.86 -5.81
C ASP A 154 -6.49 -17.23 -6.52
N ALA A 155 -7.00 -16.32 -7.35
CA ALA A 155 -8.24 -16.53 -8.10
C ALA A 155 -8.14 -17.74 -9.04
N LEU A 156 -7.04 -17.91 -9.78
CA LEU A 156 -6.86 -19.06 -10.66
C LEU A 156 -6.72 -20.38 -9.89
N THR A 157 -6.03 -20.36 -8.74
CA THR A 157 -5.87 -21.57 -7.91
C THR A 157 -7.18 -21.96 -7.22
N ASP A 158 -8.01 -20.98 -6.84
CA ASP A 158 -9.35 -21.22 -6.29
C ASP A 158 -10.31 -21.71 -7.37
N ALA A 159 -10.31 -21.09 -8.55
CA ALA A 159 -11.09 -21.54 -9.71
C ALA A 159 -10.78 -23.00 -10.07
N ALA A 160 -9.48 -23.34 -10.19
CA ALA A 160 -9.04 -24.68 -10.54
C ALA A 160 -9.45 -25.75 -9.52
N ALA A 161 -9.70 -25.37 -8.27
CA ALA A 161 -10.13 -26.25 -7.21
C ALA A 161 -11.65 -26.19 -6.92
N GLY A 162 -12.43 -25.49 -7.76
CA GLY A 162 -13.87 -25.31 -7.56
C GLY A 162 -14.24 -24.50 -6.30
N ARG A 163 -13.32 -23.69 -5.78
CA ARG A 163 -13.57 -22.80 -4.63
C ARG A 163 -14.13 -21.45 -5.10
N PRO A 164 -14.88 -20.72 -4.25
CA PRO A 164 -15.31 -19.37 -4.56
C PRO A 164 -14.12 -18.45 -4.83
N LEU A 165 -14.25 -17.57 -5.83
CA LEU A 165 -13.24 -16.57 -6.14
C LEU A 165 -13.32 -15.42 -5.15
N THR A 166 -12.18 -14.97 -4.65
CA THR A 166 -12.09 -13.70 -3.95
C THR A 166 -12.28 -12.55 -4.95
N GLY A 167 -12.84 -11.44 -4.48
CA GLY A 167 -12.87 -10.21 -5.27
C GLY A 167 -11.45 -9.61 -5.41
N PRO A 168 -11.18 -8.84 -6.46
CA PRO A 168 -9.90 -8.15 -6.58
C PRO A 168 -9.67 -7.21 -5.38
N PRO A 169 -8.43 -7.11 -4.86
CA PRO A 169 -8.12 -6.14 -3.84
C PRO A 169 -8.28 -4.72 -4.40
N PRO A 170 -8.60 -3.72 -3.57
CA PRO A 170 -8.52 -2.33 -4.00
C PRO A 170 -7.09 -2.01 -4.44
N LEU A 171 -6.94 -1.28 -5.55
CA LEU A 171 -5.63 -0.86 -6.05
C LEU A 171 -5.08 0.35 -5.28
N ASP A 172 -6.00 1.18 -4.75
CA ASP A 172 -5.66 2.28 -3.87
C ASP A 172 -5.76 1.80 -2.42
N ALA A 173 -4.66 1.88 -1.67
CA ALA A 173 -4.72 1.65 -0.23
C ALA A 173 -5.54 2.78 0.42
N PRO A 174 -6.57 2.45 1.24
CA PRO A 174 -7.31 3.47 1.96
C PRO A 174 -6.37 4.14 2.97
N LEU A 175 -6.39 5.47 3.01
CA LEU A 175 -5.65 6.24 4.01
C LEU A 175 -6.22 5.97 5.41
N GLY A 176 -5.49 5.17 6.20
CA GLY A 176 -5.79 4.95 7.60
C GLY A 176 -5.78 6.26 8.39
N ASP A 177 -6.79 6.46 9.23
CA ASP A 177 -6.93 7.63 10.09
C ASP A 177 -6.80 8.99 9.37
N ALA A 178 -7.38 9.11 8.16
CA ALA A 178 -7.32 10.33 7.34
C ALA A 178 -7.66 11.63 8.10
N GLY A 179 -8.54 11.54 9.11
CA GLY A 179 -8.91 12.67 9.97
C GLY A 179 -7.76 13.25 10.80
N LEU A 180 -6.68 12.50 11.04
CA LEU A 180 -5.49 12.99 11.76
C LEU A 180 -4.71 14.03 10.96
N TYR A 181 -4.77 13.99 9.64
CA TYR A 181 -4.08 14.93 8.77
C TYR A 181 -4.88 16.22 8.55
N VAL A 182 -6.18 16.23 8.87
CA VAL A 182 -7.07 17.37 8.60
C VAL A 182 -6.81 18.51 9.57
N GLY A 183 -6.42 19.66 9.03
CA GLY A 183 -6.17 20.86 9.82
C GLY A 183 -5.35 21.90 9.06
N THR A 184 -5.04 23.00 9.75
CA THR A 184 -4.16 24.05 9.25
C THR A 184 -2.74 23.79 9.74
N PHE A 185 -1.76 23.92 8.85
CA PHE A 185 -0.34 23.82 9.15
C PHE A 185 0.31 25.17 8.90
N GLU A 186 1.04 25.68 9.89
CA GLU A 186 1.64 27.02 9.89
C GLU A 186 3.15 26.94 10.08
N GLY A 187 3.91 27.68 9.29
CA GLY A 187 5.37 27.73 9.40
C GLY A 187 5.92 29.08 8.93
N PRO A 188 7.24 29.27 9.00
CA PRO A 188 7.89 30.51 8.57
C PRO A 188 7.61 30.88 7.10
N SER A 189 7.29 29.89 6.26
CA SER A 189 7.01 30.07 4.84
C SER A 189 5.51 30.24 4.51
N GLY A 190 4.66 30.42 5.52
CA GLY A 190 3.21 30.60 5.37
C GLY A 190 2.41 29.46 5.98
N SER A 191 1.13 29.36 5.58
CA SER A 191 0.23 28.33 6.07
C SER A 191 -0.57 27.68 4.94
N PHE A 192 -0.90 26.40 5.11
CA PHE A 192 -1.79 25.65 4.23
C PHE A 192 -2.81 24.85 5.04
N GLU A 193 -3.88 24.42 4.40
CA GLU A 193 -4.95 23.64 5.02
C GLU A 193 -5.04 22.27 4.34
N ILE A 194 -5.20 21.21 5.14
CA ILE A 194 -5.60 19.89 4.68
C ILE A 194 -7.08 19.70 4.98
N ARG A 195 -7.87 19.47 3.93
CA ARG A 195 -9.33 19.26 3.98
C ARG A 195 -9.68 17.78 3.80
N PRO A 196 -10.80 17.33 4.42
CA PRO A 196 -11.29 15.98 4.21
C PRO A 196 -11.68 15.75 2.73
N GLY A 197 -11.51 14.52 2.28
CA GLY A 197 -11.81 14.06 0.93
C GLY A 197 -11.37 12.60 0.74
N ASN A 198 -11.67 12.02 -0.42
CA ASN A 198 -11.11 10.73 -0.83
C ASN A 198 -10.56 10.84 -2.27
N PRO A 199 -9.26 11.17 -2.44
CA PRO A 199 -8.24 11.43 -1.42
C PRO A 199 -8.43 12.76 -0.68
N LEU A 200 -7.64 13.01 0.38
CA LEU A 200 -7.56 14.31 1.05
C LEU A 200 -7.22 15.43 0.06
N ASN A 201 -7.48 16.69 0.44
CA ASN A 201 -7.10 17.85 -0.39
C ASN A 201 -6.18 18.78 0.38
N ILE A 202 -5.11 19.25 -0.26
CA ILE A 202 -4.31 20.37 0.21
C ILE A 202 -4.87 21.66 -0.38
N VAL A 203 -4.89 22.74 0.42
CA VAL A 203 -5.38 24.06 0.03
C VAL A 203 -4.37 25.13 0.45
N PHE A 204 -3.99 25.98 -0.50
CA PHE A 204 -3.12 27.12 -0.26
C PHE A 204 -3.53 28.28 -1.17
N GLU A 205 -3.68 29.47 -0.60
CA GLU A 205 -4.10 30.69 -1.33
C GLU A 205 -5.36 30.48 -2.20
N GLY A 206 -6.32 29.69 -1.72
CA GLY A 206 -7.57 29.40 -2.42
C GLY A 206 -7.49 28.33 -3.51
N VAL A 207 -6.28 27.88 -3.88
CA VAL A 207 -6.07 26.77 -4.81
C VAL A 207 -6.15 25.45 -4.03
N SER A 208 -6.84 24.46 -4.60
CA SER A 208 -6.97 23.13 -4.01
C SER A 208 -6.51 22.06 -4.97
N ALA A 209 -5.86 21.02 -4.44
CA ALA A 209 -5.47 19.84 -5.22
C ALA A 209 -5.51 18.57 -4.35
N PRO A 210 -5.65 17.38 -4.98
CA PRO A 210 -5.56 16.10 -4.28
C PRO A 210 -4.22 15.95 -3.54
N LEU A 211 -4.29 15.44 -2.32
CA LEU A 211 -3.16 15.02 -1.49
C LEU A 211 -3.17 13.49 -1.41
N GLN A 212 -2.26 12.87 -2.13
CA GLN A 212 -2.22 11.43 -2.38
C GLN A 212 -1.17 10.80 -1.46
N GLN A 213 -1.54 9.71 -0.79
CA GLN A 213 -0.59 8.94 0.01
C GLN A 213 0.32 8.11 -0.90
N TRP A 214 1.62 8.11 -0.62
CA TRP A 214 2.65 7.36 -1.33
C TRP A 214 3.43 6.41 -0.43
N ASP A 215 3.51 6.73 0.86
CA ASP A 215 3.98 5.86 1.94
C ASP A 215 3.24 6.27 3.23
N THR A 216 3.48 5.57 4.33
CA THR A 216 2.81 5.75 5.63
C THR A 216 2.65 7.22 6.02
N GLU A 217 3.72 8.02 5.89
CA GLU A 217 3.71 9.46 6.19
C GLU A 217 4.12 10.34 5.00
N VAL A 218 4.27 9.77 3.80
CA VAL A 218 4.75 10.48 2.62
C VAL A 218 3.58 10.70 1.66
N PHE A 219 3.38 11.96 1.29
CA PHE A 219 2.29 12.38 0.42
C PHE A 219 2.82 13.19 -0.76
N ARG A 220 2.09 13.14 -1.88
CA ARG A 220 2.35 13.96 -3.07
C ARG A 220 1.08 14.64 -3.51
N THR A 221 1.24 15.71 -4.28
CA THR A 221 0.12 16.52 -4.74
C THR A 221 0.39 17.13 -6.10
N THR A 222 -0.67 17.42 -6.85
CA THR A 222 -0.62 18.23 -8.06
C THR A 222 -0.72 19.74 -7.76
N HIS A 223 -0.76 20.15 -6.49
CA HIS A 223 -0.79 21.56 -6.11
C HIS A 223 0.48 22.29 -6.57
N PRO A 224 0.40 23.35 -7.41
CA PRO A 224 1.58 24.02 -7.98
C PRO A 224 2.62 24.47 -6.95
N ARG A 225 2.17 24.98 -5.79
CA ARG A 225 3.07 25.40 -4.70
C ARG A 225 3.86 24.27 -4.04
N PHE A 226 3.31 23.05 -4.00
CA PHE A 226 3.87 21.92 -3.24
C PHE A 226 4.32 20.75 -4.12
N ARG A 227 4.21 20.90 -5.44
CA ARG A 227 4.50 19.83 -6.41
C ARG A 227 5.94 19.35 -6.39
N ALA A 228 6.90 20.23 -6.06
CA ALA A 228 8.31 19.96 -6.26
C ALA A 228 8.94 18.95 -5.29
N PHE A 229 8.28 18.68 -4.17
CA PHE A 229 8.75 17.72 -3.16
C PHE A 229 7.57 16.97 -2.57
N SER A 230 7.83 15.76 -2.07
CA SER A 230 6.85 15.08 -1.22
C SER A 230 6.62 15.88 0.07
N LEU A 231 5.39 15.85 0.56
CA LEU A 231 5.04 16.26 1.92
C LEU A 231 5.28 15.08 2.86
N LEU A 232 6.13 15.29 3.86
CA LEU A 232 6.35 14.31 4.93
C LEU A 232 5.65 14.82 6.18
N PHE A 233 4.69 14.05 6.67
CA PHE A 233 4.04 14.31 7.95
C PHE A 233 4.80 13.61 9.08
N GLU A 234 4.78 14.20 10.27
CA GLU A 234 5.35 13.56 11.45
C GLU A 234 4.32 13.44 12.57
N ARG A 235 4.30 12.26 13.17
CA ARG A 235 3.46 11.95 14.32
C ARG A 235 4.19 12.23 15.61
N LYS A 236 3.52 12.95 16.52
CA LYS A 236 3.94 13.07 17.91
C LYS A 236 2.75 12.76 18.81
N ALA A 237 2.90 11.79 19.71
CA ALA A 237 1.86 11.35 20.64
C ALA A 237 0.50 11.07 19.93
N ASN A 238 0.52 10.23 18.88
CA ASN A 238 -0.65 9.82 18.09
C ASN A 238 -1.42 10.96 17.39
N SER A 239 -0.78 12.10 17.16
CA SER A 239 -1.33 13.18 16.34
C SER A 239 -0.30 13.64 15.31
N VAL A 240 -0.78 13.89 14.09
CA VAL A 240 0.02 14.50 13.03
C VAL A 240 0.10 15.99 13.33
N ASN A 241 1.28 16.45 13.76
CA ASN A 241 1.46 17.81 14.25
C ASN A 241 2.51 18.59 13.47
N LEU A 242 3.21 17.94 12.56
CA LEU A 242 4.25 18.56 11.75
C LEU A 242 4.11 18.09 10.31
N ALA A 243 4.43 18.98 9.39
CA ALA A 243 4.60 18.68 7.98
C ALA A 243 5.89 19.33 7.50
N SER A 244 6.66 18.62 6.67
CA SER A 244 7.85 19.15 6.00
C SER A 244 7.72 18.99 4.49
N TRP A 245 8.35 19.90 3.76
CA TRP A 245 8.31 19.96 2.30
C TRP A 245 9.68 20.40 1.77
N GLY A 246 10.42 19.47 1.16
CA GLY A 246 11.74 19.73 0.60
C GLY A 246 12.68 20.44 1.60
N PRO A 247 13.33 21.55 1.21
CA PRO A 247 14.23 22.30 2.08
C PRO A 247 13.50 23.29 3.01
N ALA A 248 12.17 23.39 2.95
CA ALA A 248 11.43 24.38 3.74
C ALA A 248 11.45 24.04 5.24
N PRO A 249 11.43 25.05 6.12
CA PRO A 249 11.24 24.84 7.55
C PRO A 249 9.92 24.11 7.82
N THR A 250 9.90 23.29 8.87
CA THR A 250 8.73 22.49 9.26
C THR A 250 7.52 23.39 9.59
N PHE A 251 6.35 22.97 9.13
CA PHE A 251 5.05 23.57 9.45
C PHE A 251 4.45 22.86 10.65
N ALA A 252 4.02 23.61 11.66
CA ALA A 252 3.33 23.09 12.83
C ALA A 252 1.81 23.06 12.61
N GLY A 253 1.19 21.94 12.93
CA GLY A 253 -0.26 21.81 12.96
C GLY A 253 -0.86 22.72 14.01
N ALA A 254 -1.76 23.62 13.59
CA ALA A 254 -2.56 24.41 14.49
C ALA A 254 -3.46 23.47 15.29
N ARG A 255 -3.17 23.30 16.59
CA ARG A 255 -4.06 22.54 17.48
C ARG A 255 -5.43 23.17 17.37
N ARG A 256 -6.46 22.37 17.05
CA ARG A 256 -7.85 22.79 17.23
C ARG A 256 -7.98 23.24 18.69
N ARG A 257 -8.04 24.55 18.93
CA ARG A 257 -8.54 25.06 20.20
C ARG A 257 -9.98 24.60 20.24
N THR A 258 -10.25 23.52 20.97
CA THR A 258 -11.61 23.24 21.40
C THR A 258 -12.02 24.43 22.24
N CYS A 259 -12.71 25.38 21.64
CA CYS A 259 -13.47 26.38 22.38
C CYS A 259 -14.47 25.60 23.20
N ARG A 260 -14.11 25.28 24.45
CA ARG A 260 -15.07 24.94 25.50
C ARG A 260 -15.93 26.18 25.64
N CYS A 261 -17.05 26.22 24.94
CA CYS A 261 -18.16 27.06 25.34
C CYS A 261 -18.51 26.62 26.77
N ARG A 262 -18.08 27.40 27.76
CA ARG A 262 -18.60 27.28 29.12
C ARG A 262 -20.08 27.62 29.02
N THR A 263 -20.94 26.61 29.03
CA THR A 263 -22.35 26.81 29.37
C THR A 263 -22.40 27.33 30.82
N PRO A 264 -23.09 28.46 31.07
CA PRO A 264 -23.30 28.92 32.44
C PRO A 264 -24.17 27.91 33.20
N SER A 265 -23.75 27.57 34.41
CA SER A 265 -24.52 26.79 35.36
C SER A 265 -25.77 27.55 35.79
N SER A 266 -26.95 26.96 35.59
CA SER A 266 -28.17 27.37 36.31
C SER A 266 -28.78 26.16 36.99
N GLN A 267 -28.58 26.06 38.30
CA GLN A 267 -29.44 25.31 39.19
C GLN A 267 -30.76 26.07 39.35
N SER A 268 -31.90 25.37 39.24
CA SER A 268 -33.01 25.42 40.20
C SER A 268 -34.18 24.58 39.68
N SER A 269 -34.52 23.52 40.43
CA SER A 269 -35.88 22.98 40.45
C SER A 269 -36.76 23.84 41.35
N PRO A 270 -38.09 23.78 41.20
CA PRO A 270 -38.87 23.08 42.22
C PRO A 270 -39.98 22.17 41.67
N ALA A 271 -40.42 21.28 42.57
CA ALA A 271 -41.37 20.19 42.40
C ALA A 271 -42.86 20.63 42.34
N ALA A 272 -43.74 19.77 41.79
CA ALA A 272 -44.88 19.15 42.51
C ALA A 272 -45.89 18.39 41.61
N MET A 273 -46.34 17.23 42.13
CA MET A 273 -47.68 16.57 42.06
C MET A 273 -48.27 16.15 40.69
N SER A 274 -48.34 14.85 40.35
CA SER A 274 -49.23 13.75 40.83
C SER A 274 -50.64 13.74 40.22
N THR A 275 -50.94 12.75 39.38
CA THR A 275 -52.21 11.97 39.44
C THR A 275 -52.13 10.65 38.67
N THR A 276 -52.82 9.68 39.25
CA THR A 276 -52.80 8.21 39.10
C THR A 276 -53.64 7.68 37.94
N VAL A 277 -53.21 6.61 37.25
CA VAL A 277 -54.09 5.48 36.82
C VAL A 277 -53.34 4.15 36.93
N ARG A 278 -54.04 3.14 37.45
CA ARG A 278 -53.62 1.78 37.82
C ARG A 278 -53.50 0.84 36.61
N GLY A 279 -52.68 -0.20 36.73
CA GLY A 279 -52.73 -1.38 35.85
C GLY A 279 -51.61 -2.41 36.05
N THR A 280 -51.73 -3.20 37.12
CA THR A 280 -51.32 -4.62 37.27
C THR A 280 -49.89 -5.09 36.90
N ASP A 281 -49.12 -5.37 37.97
CA ASP A 281 -48.29 -6.56 38.27
C ASP A 281 -47.84 -7.50 37.13
N PHE A 282 -46.52 -7.64 36.96
CA PHE A 282 -45.85 -8.87 37.42
C PHE A 282 -44.42 -8.58 37.90
N ARG A 283 -44.13 -9.16 39.06
CA ARG A 283 -42.96 -8.97 39.91
C ARG A 283 -41.68 -9.62 39.36
N ARG A 284 -40.59 -8.85 39.51
CA ARG A 284 -39.34 -9.15 40.27
C ARG A 284 -38.45 -10.29 39.76
N SER A 285 -37.12 -10.20 39.84
CA SER A 285 -36.24 -9.14 40.32
C SER A 285 -34.78 -9.59 40.15
N LEU A 286 -33.88 -8.60 39.99
CA LEU A 286 -32.65 -8.36 40.79
C LEU A 286 -31.67 -9.54 40.96
N SER A 287 -30.36 -9.36 40.93
CA SER A 287 -29.52 -8.17 40.91
C SER A 287 -28.08 -8.65 40.74
N ALA A 288 -27.28 -7.74 40.18
CA ALA A 288 -25.86 -7.52 40.36
C ALA A 288 -25.15 -8.29 41.50
N ALA A 289 -23.89 -8.68 41.28
CA ALA A 289 -22.76 -7.80 41.55
C ALA A 289 -21.40 -8.46 41.23
N ALA A 290 -20.48 -7.56 40.88
CA ALA A 290 -19.02 -7.62 40.85
C ALA A 290 -18.29 -8.83 41.48
N ASN A 291 -17.17 -9.22 40.85
CA ASN A 291 -15.97 -9.46 41.63
C ASN A 291 -14.67 -9.17 40.85
N CYS A 292 -13.81 -8.38 41.50
CA CYS A 292 -12.39 -8.22 41.22
C CYS A 292 -11.65 -9.54 41.47
N GLY A 293 -10.65 -9.84 40.64
CA GLY A 293 -9.70 -10.93 40.89
C GLY A 293 -8.38 -10.69 40.18
N ARG A 294 -7.40 -10.15 40.93
CA ARG A 294 -5.97 -10.21 40.58
C ARG A 294 -5.51 -11.67 40.61
N HIS A 295 -4.66 -12.09 39.67
CA HIS A 295 -3.60 -13.05 39.95
C HIS A 295 -2.34 -12.76 39.12
N ARG A 296 -1.20 -12.94 39.78
CA ARG A 296 0.17 -12.78 39.30
C ARG A 296 0.66 -14.04 38.58
N ASN A 297 1.64 -13.82 37.71
CA ASN A 297 2.78 -14.65 37.30
C ASN A 297 2.54 -16.10 36.83
N ALA A 298 2.89 -16.32 35.55
CA ALA A 298 4.03 -17.16 35.17
C ALA A 298 4.74 -16.47 34.00
#